data_AF-A0A971FNU9-F1
#
_entry.id   AF-A0A971FNU9-F1
#
_cell.length_a   1.000
_cell.length_b   1.000
_cell.length_c   1.000
_cell.angle_alpha   90.00
_cell.angle_beta   90.00
_cell.angle_gamma   90.00
#
_symmetry.space_group_name_H-M   'P 1'
#
loop_
_entity.id
_entity.type
_entity.pdbx_description
1 polymer ?
#
loop_
_entity_poly.entity_id
_entity_poly.type
_entity_poly.pdbx_seq_one_letter_code
_entity_poly.pdbx_strand_id
1 'polypeptide(L)'
;MKIDDHPMEIRAMDLFKEGKNEEAEALQAEFLNEVKQKVKDHCPCPEPCRLHGKCAQCVTVHRGHGDHLPYCFREMLNRRIQ
;
A
#
# COMPACT_ATOMS: atom_id res chain seq x y z
N MET A 1 -13.34 0.08 -0.57
CA MET A 1 -12.38 -0.40 0.43
C MET A 1 -11.08 0.36 0.23
N LYS A 2 -10.41 0.78 1.31
CA LYS A 2 -9.23 1.66 1.25
C LYS A 2 -8.01 0.83 1.67
N ILE A 3 -6.93 0.86 0.88
CA ILE A 3 -5.65 0.21 1.23
C ILE A 3 -4.98 0.96 2.40
N ASP A 4 -4.96 2.29 2.32
CA ASP A 4 -4.33 3.13 3.34
C ASP A 4 -5.08 3.03 4.66
N ASP A 5 -4.32 2.86 5.75
CA ASP A 5 -4.80 2.75 7.13
C ASP A 5 -5.75 1.53 7.35
N HIS A 6 -5.57 0.44 6.59
CA HIS A 6 -6.40 -0.75 6.73
C HIS A 6 -6.21 -1.43 8.10
N PRO A 7 -7.29 -1.74 8.84
CA PRO A 7 -7.19 -2.24 10.21
C PRO A 7 -6.46 -3.59 10.32
N MET A 8 -6.59 -4.46 9.31
CA MET A 8 -5.89 -5.75 9.29
C MET A 8 -4.37 -5.57 9.21
N GLU A 9 -3.89 -4.68 8.33
CA GLU A 9 -2.45 -4.47 8.18
C GLU A 9 -1.87 -3.72 9.38
N ILE A 10 -2.62 -2.79 9.98
CA ILE A 10 -2.23 -2.15 11.24
C ILE A 10 -2.09 -3.21 12.35
N ARG A 11 -3.07 -4.11 12.49
CA ARG A 11 -3.01 -5.18 13.48
C ARG A 11 -1.88 -6.18 13.19
N ALA A 12 -1.61 -6.50 11.93
CA ALA A 12 -0.49 -7.36 11.55
C ALA A 12 0.84 -6.75 11.98
N MET A 13 1.01 -5.44 11.78
CA MET A 13 2.19 -4.71 12.25
C MET A 13 2.33 -4.68 13.78
N ASP A 14 1.23 -4.64 14.53
CA ASP A 14 1.28 -4.74 15.99
C ASP A 14 1.66 -6.16 16.45
N LEU A 15 1.14 -7.20 15.80
CA LEU A 15 1.52 -8.59 16.07
C LEU A 15 3.01 -8.86 15.78
N PHE A 16 3.57 -8.28 14.72
CA PHE A 16 5.02 -8.33 14.47
C PHE A 16 5.82 -7.70 15.61
N LYS A 17 5.40 -6.54 16.14
CA LYS A 17 6.06 -5.90 17.29
C LYS A 17 5.94 -6.73 18.58
N GLU A 18 4.86 -7.50 18.73
CA GLU A 18 4.65 -8.46 19.82
C GLU A 18 5.47 -9.76 19.65
N GLY A 19 6.13 -9.97 18.50
CA GLY A 19 6.90 -11.19 18.18
C GLY A 19 6.04 -12.35 17.66
N LYS A 20 4.76 -12.12 17.35
CA LYS A 20 3.80 -13.12 16.86
C LYS A 20 3.80 -13.20 15.34
N ASN A 21 4.93 -13.64 14.79
CA ASN A 21 5.17 -13.57 13.33
C ASN A 21 4.18 -14.40 12.51
N GLU A 22 3.84 -15.62 12.94
CA GLU A 22 2.90 -16.49 12.20
C GLU A 22 1.49 -15.88 12.11
N GLU A 23 0.98 -15.34 13.22
CA GLU A 23 -0.32 -14.65 13.24
C GLU A 23 -0.31 -13.38 12.36
N ALA A 24 0.81 -12.63 12.39
CA ALA A 24 0.98 -11.43 11.60
C ALA A 24 1.02 -11.73 10.08
N GLU A 25 1.79 -12.76 9.68
CA GLU A 25 1.89 -13.21 8.29
C GLU A 25 0.53 -13.72 7.76
N ALA A 26 -0.20 -14.48 8.57
CA ALA A 26 -1.54 -14.93 8.22
C ALA A 26 -2.50 -13.75 7.96
N LEU A 27 -2.47 -12.74 8.83
CA LEU A 27 -3.33 -11.57 8.70
C LEU A 27 -2.95 -10.68 7.50
N GLN A 28 -1.65 -10.53 7.23
CA GLN A 28 -1.15 -9.83 6.04
C GLN A 28 -1.55 -10.57 4.75
N ALA A 29 -1.48 -11.90 4.72
CA ALA A 29 -1.93 -12.70 3.59
C ALA A 29 -3.43 -12.56 3.34
N GLU A 30 -4.25 -12.52 4.40
CA GLU A 30 -5.68 -12.26 4.30
C GLU A 30 -5.97 -10.87 3.73
N PHE A 31 -5.28 -9.84 4.22
CA PHE A 31 -5.38 -8.47 3.68
C PHE A 31 -5.03 -8.41 2.18
N LEU A 32 -3.92 -9.01 1.77
CA LEU A 32 -3.51 -9.06 0.37
C LEU A 32 -4.55 -9.76 -0.52
N ASN A 33 -5.11 -10.87 -0.04
CA ASN A 33 -6.19 -11.58 -0.73
C ASN A 33 -7.44 -10.71 -0.86
N GLU A 34 -7.81 -9.99 0.19
CA GLU A 34 -8.98 -9.11 0.19
C GLU A 34 -8.82 -7.95 -0.80
N VAL A 35 -7.65 -7.29 -0.81
CA VAL A 35 -7.32 -6.22 -1.76
C VAL A 35 -7.40 -6.74 -3.19
N LYS A 36 -6.80 -7.91 -3.46
CA LYS A 36 -6.79 -8.52 -4.79
C LYS A 36 -8.19 -8.84 -5.30
N GLN A 37 -9.10 -9.27 -4.42
CA GLN A 37 -10.45 -9.69 -4.81
C GLN A 37 -11.45 -8.53 -4.90
N LYS A 38 -11.41 -7.60 -3.95
CA LYS A 38 -12.48 -6.60 -3.78
C LYS A 38 -12.14 -5.23 -4.39
N VAL A 39 -10.87 -4.92 -4.62
CA VAL A 39 -10.44 -3.59 -5.09
C VAL A 39 -10.02 -3.64 -6.56
N LYS A 40 -10.94 -3.27 -7.46
CA LYS A 40 -10.67 -3.20 -8.91
C LYS A 40 -9.61 -2.15 -9.25
N ASP A 41 -9.66 -1.01 -8.57
CA ASP A 41 -8.70 0.07 -8.72
C ASP A 41 -8.31 0.60 -7.34
N HIS A 42 -7.02 0.54 -7.05
CA HIS A 42 -6.43 0.94 -5.78
C HIS A 42 -5.49 2.14 -5.91
N CYS A 43 -5.37 2.73 -7.10
CA CYS A 43 -4.53 3.89 -7.32
C CYS A 43 -5.34 5.18 -7.08
N PRO A 44 -4.94 6.07 -6.15
CA PRO A 44 -5.61 7.35 -5.91
C PRO A 44 -5.20 8.44 -6.93
N CYS A 45 -4.67 8.05 -8.09
CA CYS A 45 -4.24 8.98 -9.11
C CYS A 45 -5.45 9.77 -9.63
N PRO A 46 -5.34 11.10 -9.82
CA PRO A 46 -6.43 11.90 -10.40
C PRO A 46 -6.83 11.43 -11.80
N GLU A 47 -5.86 10.95 -12.59
CA GLU A 47 -6.06 10.45 -13.95
C GLU A 47 -5.28 9.14 -14.16
N PRO A 48 -5.87 8.14 -14.86
CA PRO A 48 -5.21 6.86 -15.11
C PRO A 48 -4.09 7.01 -16.16
N CYS A 49 -2.87 6.59 -15.79
CA CYS A 49 -1.71 6.62 -16.68
C CYS A 49 -1.37 5.23 -17.24
N ARG A 50 -0.37 5.14 -18.14
CA ARG A 50 0.08 3.85 -18.73
C ARG A 50 0.58 2.81 -17.71
N LEU A 51 0.94 3.26 -16.51
CA LEU A 51 1.43 2.45 -15.38
C LEU A 51 0.37 2.24 -14.30
N HIS A 52 -0.86 2.73 -14.50
CA HIS A 52 -1.95 2.61 -13.53
C HIS A 52 -2.21 1.15 -13.16
N GLY A 53 -2.34 0.88 -11.85
CA GLY A 53 -2.46 -0.48 -11.31
C GLY A 53 -1.19 -1.34 -11.42
N LYS A 54 -0.12 -0.89 -12.09
CA LYS A 54 1.15 -1.62 -12.21
C LYS A 54 2.14 -1.18 -11.13
N CYS A 55 1.81 -1.45 -9.87
CA CYS A 55 2.53 -0.96 -8.68
C CYS A 55 4.06 -1.06 -8.79
N ALA A 56 4.61 -2.24 -9.13
CA ALA A 56 6.06 -2.42 -9.23
C ALA A 56 6.72 -1.54 -10.30
N GLN A 57 6.08 -1.36 -11.46
CA GLN A 57 6.58 -0.53 -12.55
C GLN A 57 6.49 0.96 -12.20
N CYS A 58 5.35 1.37 -11.61
CA CYS A 58 5.14 2.72 -11.11
C CYS A 58 6.25 3.10 -10.12
N VAL A 59 6.46 2.30 -9.07
CA VAL A 59 7.51 2.54 -8.06
C VAL A 59 8.90 2.59 -8.70
N THR A 60 9.20 1.68 -9.63
CA THR A 60 10.51 1.63 -10.31
C THR A 60 10.80 2.92 -11.09
N VAL A 61 9.82 3.43 -11.84
CA VAL A 61 9.99 4.66 -12.63
C VAL A 61 10.15 5.87 -11.72
N HIS A 62 9.30 6.02 -10.69
CA HIS A 62 9.40 7.13 -9.74
C HIS A 62 10.71 7.13 -8.96
N ARG A 63 11.18 5.95 -8.53
CA ARG A 63 12.50 5.80 -7.92
C ARG A 63 13.63 6.14 -8.88
N GLY A 64 13.48 5.79 -10.16
CA GLY A 64 14.48 6.03 -11.19
C GLY A 64 14.71 7.52 -11.48
N HIS A 65 13.64 8.32 -11.56
CA HIS A 65 13.76 9.75 -11.83
C HIS A 65 13.90 10.62 -10.57
N GLY A 66 13.44 10.16 -9.40
CA GLY A 66 13.61 10.85 -8.11
C GLY A 66 12.84 12.18 -7.93
N ASP A 67 12.28 12.74 -8.99
CA ASP A 67 11.55 14.01 -8.98
C ASP A 67 10.37 14.06 -7.98
N HIS A 68 9.57 12.99 -7.89
CA HIS A 68 8.42 12.94 -6.99
C HIS A 68 7.96 11.50 -6.68
N LEU A 69 7.25 11.35 -5.56
CA LEU A 69 6.66 10.08 -5.15
C LEU A 69 5.40 9.72 -5.97
N PRO A 70 5.14 8.40 -6.16
CA PRO A 70 3.85 7.93 -6.64
C PRO A 70 2.71 8.50 -5.80
N TYR A 71 1.57 8.79 -6.45
CA TYR A 71 0.41 9.39 -5.78
C TYR A 71 -0.05 8.57 -4.56
N CYS A 72 0.02 7.24 -4.67
CA CYS A 72 -0.30 6.29 -3.59
C CYS A 72 0.50 6.52 -2.30
N PHE A 73 1.69 7.10 -2.36
CA PHE A 73 2.55 7.30 -1.19
C PHE A 73 2.52 8.72 -0.65
N ARG A 74 1.99 9.69 -1.40
CA ARG A 74 2.01 11.11 -1.03
C ARG A 74 1.26 11.37 0.26
N GLU A 75 0.02 10.89 0.36
CA GLU A 75 -0.81 11.09 1.55
C GLU A 75 -0.18 10.47 2.80
N MET A 76 0.35 9.24 2.68
CA MET A 76 1.04 8.57 3.78
C MET A 76 2.26 9.35 4.27
N LEU A 77 3.07 9.89 3.36
CA LEU A 77 4.24 10.68 3.74
C LEU A 77 3.83 12.03 4.33
N ASN A 78 2.88 12.73 3.69
CA ASN A 78 2.40 14.03 4.13
C ASN A 78 1.92 13.97 5.59
N ARG A 79 1.17 12.92 5.97
CA ARG A 79 0.73 12.69 7.37
C ARG A 79 1.87 12.53 8.39
N ARG A 80 3.11 12.30 7.95
CA ARG A 80 4.28 12.04 8.82
C ARG A 80 5.27 13.19 8.89
N ILE A 81 5.20 14.13 7.94
CA ILE A 81 6.11 15.29 7.85
C ILE A 81 5.44 16.62 8.16
N GLN A 82 4.11 16.63 8.24
CA GLN A 82 3.31 17.75 8.76
C GLN A 82 3.29 17.72 10.28
#